data_AF-A0A957GLM6-F1
#
_entry.id   AF-A0A957GLM6-F1
#
_cell.length_a   1.000
_cell.length_b   1.000
_cell.length_c   1.000
_cell.angle_alpha   90.00
_cell.angle_beta   90.00
_cell.angle_gamma   90.00
#
_symmetry.space_group_name_H-M   'P 1'
#
loop_
_entity.id
_entity.type
_entity.pdbx_description
1 polymer ?
#
loop_
_entity_poly.entity_id
_entity_poly.type
_entity_poly.pdbx_seq_one_letter_code
_entity_poly.pdbx_strand_id
1 'polypeptide(L)'
;MTPPIAQKKPHLLTLHGDTRLDNYFWLRERTSPEVLAYIKAENEYTEAVMAHAKPLQETLYREMVGRIQETDSTAPYRQGDYFYYSRTEAGKEYPIYCRKLGSLEAGEEVLLDLNALAEGQDYLV
;
A
#
# COMPACT_ATOMS: atom_id res chain seq x y z
N MET A 1 15.39 24.05 -5.87
CA MET A 1 14.18 23.74 -6.65
C MET A 1 13.00 24.43 -6.00
N THR A 2 12.09 25.03 -6.75
CA THR A 2 10.89 25.68 -6.22
C THR A 2 9.71 24.71 -6.26
N PRO A 3 8.77 24.77 -5.30
CA PRO A 3 7.58 23.93 -5.34
C PRO A 3 6.72 24.25 -6.57
N PRO A 4 6.08 23.24 -7.20
CA PRO A 4 5.13 23.50 -8.28
C PRO A 4 3.92 24.25 -7.74
N ILE A 5 3.33 25.12 -8.58
CA ILE A 5 2.17 25.92 -8.19
C ILE A 5 0.95 25.40 -8.94
N ALA A 6 -0.03 24.87 -8.21
CA ALA A 6 -1.29 24.42 -8.79
C ALA A 6 -2.06 25.60 -9.41
N GLN A 7 -2.53 25.41 -10.64
CA GLN A 7 -3.40 26.40 -11.29
C GLN A 7 -4.73 26.51 -10.54
N LYS A 8 -5.21 27.75 -10.36
CA LYS A 8 -6.54 28.02 -9.81
C LYS A 8 -7.56 27.98 -10.94
N LYS A 9 -8.45 27.00 -10.90
CA LYS A 9 -9.61 26.85 -11.80
C LYS A 9 -10.90 26.91 -10.97
N PRO A 10 -11.57 28.07 -10.93
CA PRO A 10 -12.81 28.24 -10.19
C PRO A 10 -13.85 27.17 -10.52
N HIS A 11 -14.27 26.40 -9.51
CA HIS A 11 -15.39 25.46 -9.59
C HIS A 11 -16.34 25.68 -8.42
N LEU A 12 -17.63 25.86 -8.69
CA LEU A 12 -18.64 26.08 -7.64
C LEU A 12 -19.23 24.76 -7.19
N LEU A 13 -19.23 24.52 -5.88
CA LEU A 13 -19.83 23.37 -5.24
C LEU A 13 -21.02 23.84 -4.42
N THR A 14 -22.23 23.47 -4.83
CA THR A 14 -23.46 23.77 -4.11
C THR A 14 -23.99 22.52 -3.43
N LEU A 15 -24.13 22.55 -2.11
CA LEU A 15 -24.69 21.46 -1.32
C LEU A 15 -25.52 22.03 -0.16
N HIS A 16 -26.72 21.48 0.07
CA HIS A 16 -27.65 21.95 1.12
C HIS A 16 -27.97 23.45 1.12
N GLY A 17 -27.95 24.08 -0.07
CA GLY A 17 -28.21 25.53 -0.21
C GLY A 17 -26.98 26.42 -0.06
N ASP A 18 -25.84 25.87 0.37
CA ASP A 18 -24.58 26.60 0.50
C ASP A 18 -23.72 26.41 -0.74
N THR A 19 -23.18 27.51 -1.28
CA THR A 19 -22.26 27.50 -2.42
C THR A 19 -20.84 27.85 -1.98
N ARG A 20 -19.88 26.98 -2.31
CA ARG A 20 -18.45 27.17 -2.03
C ARG A 20 -17.67 27.20 -3.33
N LEU A 21 -16.63 28.02 -3.38
CA LEU A 21 -15.70 28.06 -4.51
C LEU A 21 -14.49 27.18 -4.20
N ASP A 22 -14.26 26.18 -5.04
CA ASP A 22 -13.07 25.34 -5.03
C ASP A 22 -12.23 25.63 -6.28
N ASN A 23 -11.05 26.22 -6.08
CA ASN A 23 -10.13 26.54 -7.17
C ASN A 23 -9.32 25.32 -7.65
N TYR A 24 -9.38 24.19 -6.95
CA TYR A 24 -8.52 23.03 -7.18
C TYR A 24 -9.33 21.76 -7.42
N PHE A 25 -10.64 21.87 -7.61
CA PHE A 25 -11.53 20.75 -7.88
C PHE A 25 -11.07 19.87 -9.05
N TRP A 26 -10.40 20.48 -10.04
CA TRP A 26 -9.84 19.79 -11.20
C TRP A 26 -8.78 18.72 -10.86
N LEU A 27 -8.10 18.82 -9.71
CA LEU A 27 -7.13 17.82 -9.24
C LEU A 27 -7.77 16.46 -8.92
N ARG A 28 -9.10 16.42 -8.79
CA ARG A 28 -9.86 15.19 -8.58
C ARG A 28 -9.77 14.22 -9.77
N GLU A 29 -9.57 14.74 -10.99
CA GLU A 29 -9.62 13.93 -12.20
C GLU A 29 -8.30 13.20 -12.46
N ARG A 30 -8.16 12.05 -11.79
CA ARG A 30 -6.92 11.25 -11.68
C ARG A 30 -6.28 10.88 -13.02
N THR A 31 -7.06 10.75 -14.09
CA THR A 31 -6.58 10.36 -15.43
C THR A 31 -6.32 11.56 -16.34
N SER A 32 -6.62 12.78 -15.90
CA SER A 32 -6.37 13.99 -16.69
C SER A 32 -4.86 14.18 -16.90
N PRO A 33 -4.40 14.44 -18.14
CA PRO A 33 -3.00 14.73 -18.42
C PRO A 33 -2.44 15.89 -17.57
N GLU A 34 -3.28 16.88 -17.25
CA GLU A 34 -2.89 18.02 -16.43
C GLU A 34 -2.62 17.62 -14.98
N VAL A 35 -3.46 16.74 -14.41
CA VAL A 35 -3.31 16.24 -13.05
C VAL A 35 -2.08 15.36 -12.95
N LEU A 36 -1.87 14.47 -13.92
CA LEU A 36 -0.67 13.64 -14.00
C LEU A 36 0.60 14.46 -14.12
N ALA A 37 0.59 15.52 -14.94
CA ALA A 37 1.72 16.44 -15.06
C ALA A 37 2.03 17.16 -13.73
N TYR A 38 0.98 17.60 -13.02
CA TYR A 38 1.14 18.24 -11.72
C TYR A 38 1.71 17.28 -10.66
N ILE A 39 1.17 16.06 -10.56
CA ILE A 39 1.66 15.02 -9.65
C ILE A 39 3.13 14.67 -9.94
N LYS A 40 3.50 14.57 -11.22
CA LYS A 40 4.89 14.33 -11.61
C LYS A 40 5.81 15.46 -11.13
N ALA A 41 5.40 16.72 -11.30
CA ALA A 41 6.17 17.88 -10.82
C ALA A 41 6.32 17.88 -9.28
N GLU A 42 5.28 17.49 -8.55
CA GLU A 42 5.34 17.34 -7.08
C GLU A 42 6.30 16.22 -6.65
N ASN A 43 6.31 15.09 -7.37
CA ASN A 43 7.24 13.99 -7.12
C ASN A 43 8.69 14.40 -7.37
N GLU A 44 8.96 15.11 -8.47
CA GLU A 44 10.31 15.61 -8.79
C GLU A 44 10.79 16.64 -7.74
N TYR A 45 9.91 17.54 -7.31
CA TYR A 45 10.22 18.48 -6.23
C TYR A 45 10.53 17.75 -4.91
N THR A 46 9.71 16.77 -4.54
CA THR A 46 9.91 15.94 -3.35
C THR A 46 11.25 15.22 -3.40
N GLU A 47 11.58 14.58 -4.53
CA GLU A 47 12.86 13.88 -4.68
C GLU A 47 14.04 14.85 -4.52
N ALA A 48 13.98 16.03 -5.15
CA ALA A 48 15.05 17.01 -5.08
C ALA A 48 15.25 17.57 -3.66
N VAL A 49 14.18 17.88 -2.95
CA VAL A 49 14.26 18.41 -1.57
C VAL A 49 14.69 17.32 -0.60
N MET A 50 14.21 16.08 -0.77
CA MET A 50 14.52 14.95 0.10
C MET A 50 15.85 14.27 -0.23
N ALA A 51 16.55 14.67 -1.30
CA ALA A 51 17.79 14.05 -1.75
C ALA A 51 18.85 13.92 -0.64
N HIS A 52 18.99 14.94 0.20
CA HIS A 52 19.95 14.95 1.32
C HIS A 52 19.63 13.90 2.41
N ALA A 53 18.37 13.47 2.52
CA ALA A 53 17.90 12.51 3.51
C ALA A 53 17.96 11.05 2.99
N LYS A 54 18.32 10.82 1.72
CA LYS A 54 18.43 9.46 1.14
C LYS A 54 19.29 8.50 1.99
N PRO A 55 20.44 8.90 2.55
CA PRO A 55 21.23 8.01 3.41
C PRO A 55 20.48 7.59 4.68
N LEU A 56 19.77 8.53 5.32
CA LEU A 56 18.97 8.23 6.52
C LEU A 56 17.78 7.33 6.19
N GLN A 57 17.11 7.57 5.07
CA GLN A 57 16.01 6.72 4.61
C GLN A 57 16.48 5.27 4.41
N GLU A 58 17.64 5.07 3.80
CA GLU A 58 18.24 3.74 3.61
C GLU A 58 18.59 3.06 4.95
N THR A 59 19.16 3.81 5.90
CA THR A 59 19.44 3.30 7.25
C THR A 59 18.15 2.84 7.92
N LEU A 60 17.12 3.68 7.93
CA LEU A 60 15.84 3.37 8.55
C LEU A 60 15.14 2.19 7.87
N TYR A 61 15.21 2.11 6.54
CA TYR A 61 14.67 0.97 5.77
C TYR A 61 15.30 -0.35 6.22
N ARG A 62 16.64 -0.42 6.28
CA ARG A 62 17.36 -1.62 6.73
C ARG A 62 17.07 -1.96 8.18
N GLU A 63 16.97 -0.96 9.05
CA GLU A 63 16.61 -1.19 10.44
C GLU A 63 15.19 -1.74 10.59
N MET A 64 14.23 -1.24 9.82
CA MET A 64 12.85 -1.73 9.82
C MET A 64 12.79 -3.17 9.31
N VAL A 65 13.38 -3.44 8.13
CA VAL A 65 13.43 -4.79 7.54
C VAL A 65 14.15 -5.77 8.47
N GLY A 66 15.29 -5.38 9.05
CA GLY A 66 16.04 -6.22 9.98
C GLY A 66 15.31 -6.54 11.29
N ARG A 67 14.21 -5.83 11.61
CA ARG A 67 13.33 -6.13 12.76
C ARG A 67 12.08 -6.92 12.38
N ILE A 68 11.82 -7.12 11.09
CA ILE A 68 10.71 -7.93 10.61
C ILE A 68 11.18 -9.38 10.55
N GLN A 69 10.44 -10.27 11.20
CA GLN A 69 10.61 -11.69 11.02
C GLN A 69 9.95 -12.10 9.70
N GLU A 70 10.73 -12.25 8.63
CA GLU A 70 10.16 -12.49 7.29
C GLU A 70 9.41 -13.83 7.20
N THR A 71 9.92 -14.86 7.88
CA THR A 71 9.24 -16.16 8.02
C THR A 71 8.60 -16.26 9.40
N ASP A 72 7.30 -16.01 9.46
CA ASP A 72 6.52 -16.09 10.68
C ASP A 72 5.18 -16.79 10.44
N SER A 73 4.55 -17.25 11.51
CA SER A 73 3.21 -17.82 11.47
C SER A 73 2.38 -17.31 12.64
N THR A 74 1.12 -16.98 12.37
CA THR A 74 0.19 -16.59 13.44
C THR A 74 -0.16 -17.77 14.33
N ALA A 75 -0.46 -17.48 15.60
CA ALA A 75 -0.92 -18.50 16.54
C ALA A 75 -2.22 -19.16 16.00
N PRO A 76 -2.25 -20.50 15.81
CA PRO A 76 -3.41 -21.14 15.22
C PRO A 76 -4.65 -21.02 16.11
N TYR A 77 -5.80 -20.76 15.50
CA TYR A 77 -7.09 -20.76 16.19
C TYR A 77 -8.01 -21.84 15.63
N ARG A 78 -8.80 -22.46 16.50
CA ARG A 78 -9.73 -23.53 16.12
C ARG A 78 -11.07 -22.95 15.69
N GLN A 79 -11.56 -23.38 14.55
CA GLN A 79 -12.92 -23.11 14.07
C GLN A 79 -13.50 -24.39 13.46
N GLY A 80 -14.51 -24.95 14.12
CA GLY A 80 -15.04 -26.27 13.77
C GLY A 80 -13.98 -27.36 13.93
N ASP A 81 -13.83 -28.18 12.89
CA ASP A 81 -12.84 -29.25 12.84
C ASP A 81 -11.47 -28.79 12.34
N TYR A 82 -11.28 -27.50 12.03
CA TYR A 82 -10.02 -27.00 11.48
C TYR A 82 -9.32 -26.03 12.43
N PHE A 83 -7.99 -26.03 12.36
CA PHE A 83 -7.12 -24.99 12.90
C PHE A 83 -6.67 -24.09 11.76
N TYR A 84 -6.92 -22.79 11.88
CA TYR A 84 -6.57 -21.79 10.88
C TYR A 84 -5.38 -20.97 11.36
N TYR A 85 -4.51 -20.61 10.42
CA TYR A 85 -3.39 -19.70 10.64
C TYR A 85 -2.99 -19.08 9.31
N SER A 86 -2.14 -18.06 9.40
CA SER A 86 -1.46 -17.48 8.25
C SER A 86 0.05 -17.56 8.49
N ARG A 87 0.80 -17.67 7.40
CA ARG A 87 2.26 -17.64 7.45
C ARG A 87 2.83 -16.72 6.38
N THR A 88 3.96 -16.11 6.68
CA THR A 88 4.77 -15.37 5.72
C THR A 88 6.02 -16.19 5.40
N GLU A 89 6.60 -15.96 4.22
CA GLU A 89 7.86 -16.57 3.81
C GLU A 89 8.86 -15.47 3.48
N ALA A 90 10.15 -15.75 3.73
CA ALA A 90 11.22 -14.83 3.35
C ALA A 90 11.15 -14.46 1.85
N GLY A 91 11.25 -13.16 1.58
CA GLY A 91 11.13 -12.61 0.22
C GLY A 91 9.73 -12.64 -0.40
N LYS A 92 8.68 -12.98 0.35
CA LYS A 92 7.28 -12.88 -0.08
C LYS A 92 6.59 -11.68 0.58
N GLU A 93 5.82 -10.94 -0.22
CA GLU A 93 5.20 -9.68 0.23
C GLU A 93 3.86 -9.91 0.95
N TYR A 94 3.22 -11.07 0.72
CA TYR A 94 1.88 -11.34 1.22
C TYR A 94 1.81 -12.63 2.06
N PRO A 95 0.87 -12.71 3.03
CA PRO A 95 0.65 -13.91 3.80
C PRO A 95 -0.01 -15.02 2.96
N ILE A 96 0.26 -16.26 3.35
CA ILE A 96 -0.39 -17.47 2.86
C ILE A 96 -1.36 -17.92 3.95
N TYR A 97 -2.63 -18.08 3.60
CA TYR A 97 -3.68 -18.56 4.51
C TYR A 97 -3.76 -20.08 4.45
N CYS A 98 -3.67 -20.71 5.63
CA CYS A 98 -3.59 -22.15 5.76
C CYS A 98 -4.58 -22.67 6.80
N ARG A 99 -4.87 -23.97 6.72
CA ARG A 99 -5.59 -24.70 7.77
C ARG A 99 -5.08 -26.12 7.95
N LYS A 100 -5.41 -26.73 9.09
CA LYS A 100 -5.13 -28.15 9.41
C LYS A 100 -6.36 -28.81 10.02
N LEU A 101 -6.67 -30.04 9.60
CA LEU A 101 -7.84 -30.79 10.08
C LEU A 101 -7.57 -31.49 11.41
N GLY A 102 -8.39 -31.22 12.41
CA GLY A 102 -8.51 -31.94 13.68
C GLY A 102 -7.37 -31.76 14.67
N SER A 103 -6.13 -31.57 14.19
CA SER A 103 -4.91 -31.44 15.00
C SER A 103 -3.91 -30.50 14.31
N LEU A 104 -3.04 -29.87 15.12
CA LEU A 104 -1.91 -29.08 14.62
C LEU A 104 -0.81 -29.95 13.98
N GLU A 105 -0.81 -31.25 14.26
CA GLU A 105 0.10 -32.23 13.64
C GLU A 105 -0.41 -32.74 12.29
N ALA A 106 -1.65 -32.41 11.91
CA ALA A 106 -2.18 -32.78 10.60
C ALA A 106 -1.46 -32.02 9.47
N GLY A 107 -1.61 -32.55 8.25
CA GLY A 107 -1.09 -31.91 7.04
C GLY A 107 -1.68 -30.51 6.85
N GLU A 108 -0.83 -29.58 6.40
CA GLU A 108 -1.25 -28.22 6.02
C GLU A 108 -2.06 -28.27 4.71
N GLU A 109 -3.20 -27.59 4.71
CA GLU A 109 -3.96 -27.24 3.52
C GLU A 109 -3.85 -25.73 3.27
N VAL A 110 -3.31 -25.33 2.12
CA VAL A 110 -3.28 -23.92 1.70
C VAL A 110 -4.66 -23.55 1.16
N LEU A 111 -5.28 -22.53 1.76
CA LEU A 111 -6.57 -21.99 1.33
C LEU A 111 -6.40 -20.90 0.28
N LEU A 112 -5.42 -20.03 0.48
CA LEU A 112 -5.17 -18.88 -0.38
C LEU A 112 -3.73 -18.43 -0.26
N ASP A 113 -3.00 -18.47 -1.38
CA ASP A 113 -1.70 -17.82 -1.52
C ASP A 113 -1.89 -16.49 -2.23
N LEU A 114 -1.76 -15.40 -1.49
CA LEU A 114 -1.87 -14.05 -2.04
C LEU A 114 -0.68 -13.69 -2.94
N ASN A 115 0.49 -14.32 -2.76
CA ASN A 115 1.66 -14.06 -3.61
C ASN A 115 1.44 -14.63 -5.00
N ALA A 116 0.78 -15.79 -5.11
CA ALA A 116 0.38 -16.36 -6.40
C ALA A 116 -0.67 -15.48 -7.12
N LEU A 117 -1.56 -14.82 -6.38
CA LEU A 117 -2.51 -13.87 -6.96
C LEU A 117 -1.85 -12.55 -7.38
N ALA A 118 -0.84 -12.10 -6.64
CA ALA A 118 -0.11 -10.87 -6.93
C ALA A 118 0.87 -11.03 -8.11
N GLU A 119 1.14 -12.26 -8.55
CA GLU A 119 2.10 -12.51 -9.64
C GLU A 119 1.68 -11.79 -10.93
N GLY A 120 2.56 -10.92 -11.44
CA GLY A 120 2.31 -10.11 -12.63
C GLY A 120 1.36 -8.93 -12.43
N GLN A 121 0.98 -8.60 -11.20
CA GLN A 121 0.18 -7.42 -10.87
C GLN A 121 1.04 -6.36 -10.17
N ASP A 122 0.88 -5.10 -10.55
CA ASP A 122 1.56 -3.99 -9.87
C ASP A 122 1.00 -3.73 -8.46
N TYR A 123 -0.23 -4.20 -8.19
CA TYR A 123 -0.91 -4.03 -6.90
C TYR A 123 -2.01 -5.10 -6.72
N LEU A 124 -2.12 -5.67 -5.52
CA LEU A 124 -3.19 -6.60 -5.13
C LEU A 124 -4.28 -5.86 -4.32
N VAL A 125 -5.51 -5.83 -4.83
CA VAL A 125 -6.69 -5.16 -4.20
C VAL A 125 -7.52 -6.15 -3.39
#